data_AF-A0A9D6REG0-F1
#
_entry.id   AF-A0A9D6REG0-F1
#
_cell.length_a   1.000
_cell.length_b   1.000
_cell.length_c   1.000
_cell.angle_alpha   90.00
_cell.angle_beta   90.00
_cell.angle_gamma   90.00
#
_symmetry.space_group_name_H-M   'P 1'
#
loop_
_entity.id
_entity.type
_entity.pdbx_description
1 polymer ?
#
loop_
_entity_poly.entity_id
_entity_poly.type
_entity_poly.pdbx_seq_one_letter_code
_entity_poly.pdbx_strand_id
1 'polypeptide(L)'
;MDCDTYHELIVADIDGTLSPRERKSVRMHLDACPVCRNARVLEAEFAAHLRRGPRLVEAPQAVQDRLRAAIGSATRAPPPRRRR
;
A
#
# COMPACT_ATOMS: atom_id res chain seq x y z
N MET A 1 14.10 -19.19 -10.56
CA MET A 1 13.45 -18.46 -9.45
C MET A 1 12.05 -19.01 -9.39
N ASP A 2 11.75 -19.75 -8.34
CA ASP A 2 10.50 -20.50 -8.17
C ASP A 2 9.34 -19.56 -7.80
N CYS A 3 8.12 -20.07 -7.96
CA CYS A 3 6.91 -19.32 -7.63
C CYS A 3 6.79 -19.12 -6.10
N ASP A 4 7.38 -19.99 -5.30
CA ASP A 4 7.32 -19.95 -3.84
C ASP A 4 8.04 -18.72 -3.27
N THR A 5 9.27 -18.46 -3.74
CA THR A 5 10.02 -17.24 -3.37
C THR A 5 9.25 -15.98 -3.75
N TYR A 6 8.57 -16.00 -4.90
CA TYR A 6 7.79 -14.85 -5.35
C TYR A 6 6.50 -14.66 -4.56
N HIS A 7 5.95 -15.71 -3.96
CA HIS A 7 4.77 -15.59 -3.13
C HIS A 7 5.05 -14.73 -1.89
N GLU A 8 6.17 -14.95 -1.20
CA GLU A 8 6.60 -14.12 -0.06
C GLU A 8 6.80 -12.66 -0.47
N LEU A 9 7.45 -12.43 -1.62
CA LEU A 9 7.68 -11.08 -2.14
C LEU A 9 6.37 -10.39 -2.57
N ILE A 10 5.37 -11.13 -3.04
CA ILE A 10 4.05 -10.59 -3.39
C ILE A 10 3.33 -10.08 -2.14
N VAL A 11 3.38 -10.84 -1.04
CA VAL A 11 2.80 -10.41 0.25
C VAL A 11 3.50 -9.15 0.74
N ALA A 12 4.84 -9.12 0.70
CA ALA A 12 5.61 -7.93 1.07
C ALA A 12 5.32 -6.71 0.16
N ASP A 13 5.01 -6.91 -1.13
CA ASP A 13 4.59 -5.81 -2.02
C ASP A 13 3.23 -5.23 -1.60
N ILE A 14 2.29 -6.09 -1.19
CA ILE A 14 0.95 -5.69 -0.71
C ILE A 14 1.01 -4.92 0.61
N ASP A 15 1.99 -5.22 1.44
CA ASP A 15 2.27 -4.50 2.68
C ASP A 15 3.11 -3.22 2.47
N GLY A 16 3.63 -3.02 1.25
CA GLY A 16 4.43 -1.84 0.89
C GLY A 16 5.86 -1.86 1.45
N THR A 17 6.36 -3.03 1.87
CA THR A 17 7.67 -3.18 2.54
C THR A 17 8.81 -3.49 1.58
N LEU A 18 8.53 -3.76 0.30
CA LEU A 18 9.58 -4.02 -0.70
C LEU A 18 10.44 -2.80 -1.02
N SER A 19 11.73 -3.07 -1.19
CA SER A 19 12.67 -2.14 -1.82
C SER A 19 12.32 -1.90 -3.30
N PRO A 20 12.81 -0.80 -3.91
CA PRO A 20 12.60 -0.54 -5.33
C PRO A 20 13.10 -1.66 -6.25
N ARG A 21 14.19 -2.35 -5.86
CA ARG A 21 14.77 -3.46 -6.62
C ARG A 21 13.87 -4.69 -6.60
N GLU A 22 13.37 -5.07 -5.43
CA GLU A 22 12.46 -6.21 -5.28
C GLU A 22 11.15 -5.97 -6.01
N ARG A 23 10.58 -4.76 -5.88
CA ARG A 23 9.36 -4.39 -6.59
C ARG A 23 9.50 -4.52 -8.11
N LYS A 24 10.66 -4.15 -8.67
CA LYS A 24 10.95 -4.34 -10.10
C LYS A 24 11.01 -5.83 -10.45
N SER A 25 11.65 -6.65 -9.61
CA SER A 25 11.75 -8.11 -9.81
C SER A 25 10.37 -8.78 -9.79
N VAL A 26 9.55 -8.47 -8.78
CA VAL A 26 8.17 -8.96 -8.66
C VAL A 26 7.35 -8.61 -9.89
N ARG A 27 7.45 -7.35 -10.36
CA ARG A 27 6.73 -6.92 -11.56
C ARG A 27 7.10 -7.73 -12.80
N MET A 28 8.40 -7.93 -13.05
CA MET A 28 8.87 -8.76 -14.16
C MET A 28 8.33 -10.19 -14.08
N HIS A 29 8.27 -10.78 -12.87
CA HIS A 29 7.76 -12.12 -12.70
C HIS A 29 6.24 -12.20 -12.93
N LEU A 30 5.47 -11.25 -12.40
CA LEU A 30 4.01 -11.19 -12.61
C LEU A 30 3.64 -11.00 -14.08
N ASP A 31 4.46 -10.29 -14.84
CA ASP A 31 4.30 -10.13 -16.29
C ASP A 31 4.48 -11.46 -17.03
N ALA A 32 5.36 -12.34 -16.54
CA ALA A 32 5.68 -13.63 -17.15
C ALA A 32 4.88 -14.83 -16.59
N CYS A 33 4.38 -14.75 -15.35
CA CYS A 33 3.79 -15.88 -14.63
C CYS A 33 2.31 -15.64 -14.31
N PRO A 34 1.36 -16.34 -14.98
CA PRO A 34 -0.07 -16.19 -14.71
C PRO A 34 -0.47 -16.74 -13.34
N VAL A 35 0.23 -17.76 -12.82
CA VAL A 35 -0.05 -18.35 -11.50
C VAL A 35 0.19 -17.32 -10.40
N CYS A 36 1.37 -16.70 -10.38
CA CYS A 36 1.70 -15.66 -9.41
C CYS A 36 0.88 -14.39 -9.59
N ARG A 37 0.43 -14.10 -10.81
CA ARG A 37 -0.52 -13.00 -11.07
C ARG A 37 -1.86 -13.25 -10.37
N ASN A 38 -2.40 -14.45 -10.50
CA ASN A 38 -3.64 -14.83 -9.82
C ASN A 38 -3.46 -14.84 -8.30
N ALA A 39 -2.35 -15.38 -7.79
CA ALA A 39 -2.03 -15.35 -6.36
C ALA A 39 -2.01 -13.92 -5.81
N ARG A 40 -1.36 -12.98 -6.51
CA ARG A 40 -1.35 -11.56 -6.12
C ARG A 40 -2.74 -10.95 -6.03
N VAL A 41 -3.64 -11.29 -6.97
CA VAL A 41 -5.01 -10.77 -6.94
C VAL A 41 -5.75 -11.28 -5.70
N LEU A 42 -5.66 -12.58 -5.42
CA LEU A 42 -6.29 -13.19 -4.24
C LEU A 42 -5.76 -12.58 -2.94
N GLU A 43 -4.44 -12.45 -2.80
CA GLU A 43 -3.82 -11.84 -1.62
C GLU A 43 -4.24 -10.37 -1.44
N ALA A 44 -4.30 -9.60 -2.54
CA ALA A 44 -4.72 -8.20 -2.49
C ALA A 44 -6.20 -8.06 -2.09
N GLU A 45 -7.07 -8.94 -2.60
CA GLU A 45 -8.49 -8.98 -2.23
C GLU A 45 -8.66 -9.35 -0.75
N PHE A 46 -7.93 -10.36 -0.28
CA PHE A 46 -7.95 -10.77 1.13
C PHE A 46 -7.48 -9.63 2.05
N ALA A 47 -6.34 -9.00 1.74
CA ALA A 47 -5.84 -7.86 2.49
C ALA A 47 -6.80 -6.66 2.47
N ALA A 48 -7.47 -6.41 1.34
CA ALA A 48 -8.49 -5.37 1.25
C ALA A 48 -9.71 -5.67 2.11
N HIS A 49 -10.12 -6.94 2.19
CA HIS A 49 -11.22 -7.38 3.05
C HIS A 49 -10.88 -7.17 4.53
N LEU A 50 -9.67 -7.56 4.96
CA LEU A 50 -9.18 -7.32 6.32
C LEU A 50 -9.14 -5.84 6.68
N ARG A 51 -8.67 -4.98 5.76
CA ARG A 51 -8.63 -3.52 5.97
C ARG A 51 -10.01 -2.87 6.07
N ARG A 52 -11.05 -3.49 5.49
CA ARG A 52 -12.45 -3.03 5.56
C ARG A 52 -13.19 -3.55 6.79
N GLY A 53 -12.60 -4.48 7.53
CA GLY A 53 -13.18 -5.04 8.75
C GLY A 53 -13.46 -3.99 9.83
N PRO A 54 -14.25 -4.35 10.85
CA PRO A 54 -14.56 -3.45 11.96
C PRO A 54 -13.25 -2.99 12.62
N ARG A 55 -13.17 -1.69 12.91
CA ARG A 55 -12.03 -1.15 13.67
C ARG A 55 -12.10 -1.71 15.08
N LEU A 56 -11.18 -2.63 15.40
CA LEU A 56 -11.10 -3.27 16.71
C LEU A 56 -10.63 -2.30 17.81
N VAL A 57 -10.01 -1.18 17.41
CA VAL A 57 -9.47 -0.17 18.32
C VAL A 57 -9.83 1.20 17.78
N GLU A 58 -10.42 2.03 18.64
CA GLU A 58 -10.63 3.44 18.33
C GLU A 58 -9.32 4.21 18.47
N ALA A 59 -9.08 5.14 17.53
CA ALA A 59 -7.93 6.02 17.63
C ALA A 59 -8.12 6.96 18.83
N PRO A 60 -7.13 7.13 19.73
CA PRO A 60 -7.23 8.08 20.84
C PRO A 60 -7.59 9.49 20.35
N GLN A 61 -8.45 10.19 21.10
CA GLN A 61 -8.98 11.50 20.70
C GLN A 61 -7.88 12.49 20.31
N ALA A 62 -6.78 12.53 21.09
CA ALA A 62 -5.63 13.39 20.79
C ALA A 62 -4.99 13.13 19.41
N VAL A 63 -4.98 11.87 18.95
CA VAL A 63 -4.50 11.52 17.60
C VAL A 63 -5.48 12.01 16.54
N GLN A 64 -6.78 11.86 16.77
CA GLN A 64 -7.82 12.35 15.86
C GLN A 64 -7.75 13.88 15.72
N ASP A 65 -7.57 14.60 16.81
CA ASP A 65 -7.50 16.07 16.82
C ASP A 65 -6.26 16.57 16.08
N ARG A 66 -5.10 15.95 16.31
CA ARG A 66 -3.86 16.22 15.56
C ARG A 66 -4.03 15.97 14.06
N LEU A 67 -4.71 14.88 13.68
CA LEU A 67 -4.97 14.56 12.29
C LEU A 67 -5.88 15.59 11.63
N ARG A 68 -6.97 16.00 12.29
CA ARG A 68 -7.89 17.05 11.80
C ARG A 68 -7.17 18.38 11.58
N ALA A 69 -6.32 18.80 12.52
CA ALA A 69 -5.52 20.01 12.37
C ALA A 69 -4.51 19.93 11.20
N ALA A 70 -3.85 18.78 11.03
CA ALA A 70 -2.90 18.57 9.93
C ALA A 70 -3.58 18.60 8.56
N ILE A 71 -4.75 17.96 8.41
CA ILE A 71 -5.49 17.97 7.14
C ILE A 71 -6.02 19.37 6.83
N GLY A 72 -6.60 20.07 7.81
CA GLY A 72 -7.14 21.42 7.62
C GLY A 72 -6.09 22.47 7.25
N SER A 73 -4.84 22.29 7.67
CA SER A 73 -3.72 23.16 7.26
C SER A 73 -3.21 22.83 5.85
N ALA A 74 -3.21 21.55 5.45
CA ALA A 74 -2.79 21.13 4.11
C ALA A 74 -3.73 21.64 2.99
N THR A 75 -5.04 21.68 3.22
CA THR A 75 -6.01 22.23 2.25
C THR A 75 -5.98 23.76 2.15
N ARG A 76 -5.35 24.46 3.10
CA ARG A 76 -5.30 25.93 3.15
C ARG A 76 -4.02 26.51 2.53
N ALA A 77 -3.11 25.68 2.04
CA ALA A 77 -1.88 26.14 1.41
C ALA A 77 -2.19 26.88 0.08
N PRO A 78 -1.74 28.14 -0.10
CA PRO A 78 -1.94 28.88 -1.34
C PRO A 78 -1.16 28.23 -2.49
N PRO A 79 -1.67 28.30 -3.75
CA PRO A 79 -1.03 27.64 -4.88
C PRO A 79 0.41 28.15 -5.09
N PRO A 80 1.35 27.29 -5.55
CA PRO A 80 2.73 27.68 -5.76
C PRO A 80 2.81 28.78 -6.82
N ARG A 81 3.40 29.92 -6.46
CA ARG A 81 3.65 31.03 -7.41
C ARG A 81 4.66 30.56 -8.47
N ARG A 82 4.21 30.44 -9.72
CA ARG A 82 5.10 30.25 -10.87
C ARG A 82 5.99 31.48 -11.01
N ARG A 83 7.29 31.33 -10.79
CA ARG A 83 8.30 32.32 -11.21
C ARG A 83 8.39 32.25 -12.74
N ARG A 84 8.09 33.35 -13.42
CA ARG A 84 8.41 33.59 -14.83
C ARG A 84 9.81 34.16 -14.92
#